data_AF-A0A1I5BF92-F1
#
_entry.id   AF-A0A1I5BF92-F1
#
_cell.length_a   1.000
_cell.length_b   1.000
_cell.length_c   1.000
_cell.angle_alpha   90.00
_cell.angle_beta   90.00
_cell.angle_gamma   90.00
#
_symmetry.space_group_name_H-M   'P 1'
#
loop_
_entity.id
_entity.type
_entity.pdbx_description
1 polymer ?
#
loop_
_entity_poly.entity_id
_entity_poly.type
_entity_poly.pdbx_seq_one_letter_code
_entity_poly.pdbx_strand_id
1 'polypeptide(L)'
;MAQKIYLRFLALIIATVLCTSLCVTLAYYALFERQVHQDMQVTAQIFKDTGFFDTADVAALEANPKLMDANLRVTLIDADGTVLFDNTVNAEQMDNHANRP
;
A
#
# COMPACT_ATOMS: atom_id res chain seq x y z
N MET A 1 -4.53 -26.70 -46.50
CA MET A 1 -5.46 -26.89 -45.36
C MET A 1 -4.73 -26.92 -44.02
N ALA A 2 -3.62 -27.67 -43.88
CA ALA A 2 -2.85 -27.76 -42.65
C ALA A 2 -2.38 -26.40 -42.08
N GLN A 3 -1.87 -25.47 -42.90
CA GLN A 3 -1.46 -24.13 -42.43
C GLN A 3 -2.60 -23.33 -41.74
N LYS A 4 -3.84 -23.46 -42.21
CA LYS A 4 -4.99 -22.79 -41.57
C LYS A 4 -5.31 -23.39 -40.19
N ILE A 5 -5.06 -24.68 -40.02
CA ILE A 5 -5.23 -25.37 -38.73
C ILE A 5 -4.13 -24.93 -37.77
N TYR A 6 -2.86 -24.90 -38.21
CA TYR A 6 -1.74 -24.44 -37.39
C TYR A 6 -1.92 -22.99 -36.93
N LEU A 7 -2.40 -22.10 -37.79
CA LEU A 7 -2.64 -20.69 -37.43
C LEU A 7 -3.75 -20.55 -36.38
N ARG A 8 -4.85 -21.29 -36.54
CA ARG A 8 -5.95 -21.33 -35.55
C ARG A 8 -5.51 -21.91 -34.22
N PHE A 9 -4.67 -22.95 -34.27
CA PHE A 9 -4.12 -23.58 -33.07
C PHE A 9 -3.17 -22.64 -32.33
N LEU A 10 -2.30 -21.92 -33.06
CA LEU A 10 -1.43 -20.89 -32.48
C LEU A 10 -2.25 -19.76 -31.84
N ALA A 11 -3.29 -19.28 -32.53
CA ALA A 11 -4.18 -18.25 -31.98
C ALA A 11 -4.87 -18.71 -30.68
N LEU A 12 -5.30 -19.97 -30.63
CA LEU A 12 -5.92 -20.55 -29.44
C LEU A 12 -4.93 -20.66 -28.28
N ILE A 13 -3.69 -21.06 -28.54
CA ILE A 13 -2.65 -21.10 -27.50
C ILE A 13 -2.41 -19.70 -26.94
N ILE A 14 -2.21 -18.70 -27.79
CA ILE A 14 -1.97 -17.32 -27.37
C ILE A 14 -3.17 -16.80 -26.57
N ALA A 15 -4.39 -17.00 -27.07
CA ALA A 15 -5.61 -16.57 -26.38
C ALA A 15 -5.75 -17.25 -25.00
N THR A 16 -5.42 -18.54 -24.91
CA THR A 16 -5.47 -19.28 -23.65
C THR A 16 -4.45 -18.74 -22.66
N VAL A 17 -3.20 -18.52 -23.08
CA VAL A 17 -2.13 -17.97 -22.22
C VAL A 17 -2.49 -16.57 -21.72
N LEU A 18 -3.03 -15.71 -22.58
CA LEU A 18 -3.45 -14.37 -22.18
C LEU A 18 -4.62 -14.43 -21.20
N CYS A 19 -5.61 -15.28 -21.47
CA CYS A 19 -6.77 -15.45 -20.60
C CYS A 19 -6.37 -15.98 -19.22
N THR A 20 -5.53 -17.02 -19.17
CA THR A 20 -5.05 -17.57 -17.90
C THR A 20 -4.20 -16.56 -17.13
N SER A 21 -3.28 -15.86 -17.81
CA SER A 21 -2.49 -14.80 -17.19
C SER A 21 -3.36 -13.69 -16.59
N LEU A 22 -4.40 -13.25 -17.32
CA LEU A 22 -5.34 -12.24 -16.83
C LEU A 22 -6.11 -12.73 -15.60
N CYS A 23 -6.68 -13.94 -15.65
CA CYS A 23 -7.42 -14.52 -14.53
C CYS A 23 -6.53 -14.66 -13.28
N VAL A 24 -5.31 -15.15 -13.45
CA VAL A 24 -4.33 -15.28 -12.36
C VAL A 24 -4.00 -13.90 -11.80
N THR A 25 -3.69 -12.92 -12.65
CA THR A 25 -3.36 -11.56 -12.23
C THR A 25 -4.48 -10.93 -11.42
N LEU A 26 -5.73 -11.03 -11.89
CA LEU A 26 -6.89 -10.49 -11.18
C LEU A 26 -7.11 -11.18 -9.82
N ALA A 27 -6.96 -12.51 -9.75
CA ALA A 27 -7.08 -13.25 -8.51
C ALA A 27 -6.00 -12.84 -7.49
N TYR A 28 -4.75 -12.73 -7.94
CA TYR A 28 -3.65 -12.28 -7.09
C TYR A 28 -3.82 -10.83 -6.66
N TYR A 29 -4.23 -9.94 -7.55
CA TYR A 29 -4.47 -8.54 -7.22
C TYR A 29 -5.51 -8.40 -6.10
N ALA A 30 -6.64 -9.10 -6.23
CA ALA A 30 -7.71 -9.07 -5.22
C ALA A 30 -7.27 -9.65 -3.86
N LEU A 31 -6.40 -10.66 -3.85
CA LEU A 31 -5.85 -11.21 -2.60
C LEU A 31 -4.81 -10.27 -1.98
N PHE A 32 -3.92 -9.73 -2.81
CA PHE A 32 -2.83 -8.87 -2.39
C PHE A 32 -3.35 -7.54 -1.83
N GLU A 33 -4.35 -6.93 -2.47
CA GLU A 33 -5.01 -5.71 -1.96
C GLU A 33 -5.53 -5.91 -0.53
N ARG A 34 -6.25 -7.01 -0.29
CA ARG A 34 -6.77 -7.34 1.04
C ARG A 34 -5.66 -7.55 2.05
N GLN A 35 -4.61 -8.26 1.65
CA GLN A 35 -3.47 -8.53 2.52
C GLN A 35 -2.74 -7.24 2.89
N VAL A 36 -2.48 -6.34 1.94
CA VAL A 36 -1.85 -5.04 2.20
C VAL A 36 -2.66 -4.24 3.21
N HIS A 37 -3.99 -4.15 3.04
CA HIS A 37 -4.83 -3.44 4.01
C HIS A 37 -4.79 -4.06 5.41
N GLN A 38 -4.82 -5.39 5.49
CA GLN A 38 -4.74 -6.10 6.76
C GLN A 38 -3.39 -5.88 7.45
N ASP A 39 -2.30 -5.92 6.69
CA ASP A 39 -0.95 -5.70 7.21
C ASP A 39 -0.78 -4.25 7.71
N MET A 40 -1.36 -3.26 7.01
CA MET A 40 -1.39 -1.87 7.49
C MET A 40 -2.17 -1.73 8.80
N GLN A 41 -3.35 -2.37 8.91
CA GLN A 41 -4.15 -2.35 10.14
C GLN A 41 -3.42 -2.98 11.32
N VAL A 42 -2.79 -4.15 11.11
CA VAL A 42 -2.01 -4.84 12.14
C VAL A 42 -0.83 -3.97 12.59
N THR A 43 -0.11 -3.36 11.65
CA THR A 43 1.02 -2.47 11.97
C THR A 43 0.55 -1.25 12.78
N ALA A 44 -0.56 -0.62 12.39
CA ALA A 44 -1.14 0.50 13.14
C ALA A 44 -1.55 0.10 14.56
N GLN A 45 -2.11 -1.10 14.71
CA GLN A 45 -2.46 -1.66 16.02
C GLN A 45 -1.22 -1.91 16.89
N ILE A 46 -0.13 -2.42 16.31
CA ILE A 46 1.15 -2.59 17.02
C ILE A 46 1.69 -1.23 17.50
N PHE A 47 1.66 -0.19 16.67
CA PHE A 47 2.09 1.15 17.09
C PHE A 47 1.26 1.67 18.27
N LYS A 48 -0.06 1.44 18.25
CA LYS A 48 -0.95 1.80 19.34
C LYS A 48 -0.66 1.01 20.61
N ASP A 49 -0.53 -0.30 20.53
CA ASP A 49 -0.36 -1.18 21.70
C ASP A 49 1.01 -1.02 22.36
N THR A 50 2.02 -0.62 21.59
CA THR A 50 3.36 -0.32 22.10
C THR A 50 3.49 1.11 22.64
N GLY A 51 2.48 1.96 22.46
CA GLY A 51 2.53 3.37 22.83
C GLY A 51 3.62 4.14 22.07
N PHE A 52 3.97 3.69 20.85
CA PHE A 52 5.12 4.22 20.11
C PHE A 52 5.00 5.72 19.83
N PHE A 53 3.77 6.24 19.73
CA PHE A 53 3.48 7.66 19.50
C PHE A 53 2.98 8.41 20.74
N ASP A 54 2.93 7.78 21.92
CA ASP A 54 2.32 8.37 23.13
C ASP A 54 3.07 9.61 23.64
N THR A 55 4.38 9.68 23.41
CA THR A 55 5.20 10.83 23.80
C THR A 55 5.16 11.97 22.78
N ALA A 56 4.68 11.71 21.55
CA ALA A 56 4.59 12.65 20.43
C ALA A 56 5.84 13.53 20.21
N ASP A 57 7.04 13.03 20.53
CA ASP A 57 8.30 13.75 20.30
C ASP A 57 8.69 13.67 18.82
N VAL A 58 8.26 14.67 18.05
CA VAL A 58 8.49 14.74 16.59
C VAL A 58 9.97 14.66 16.25
N ALA A 59 10.86 15.29 17.02
CA ALA A 59 12.29 15.25 16.75
C ALA A 59 12.87 13.83 16.93
N ALA A 60 12.38 13.09 17.93
CA ALA A 60 12.76 11.69 18.12
C ALA A 60 12.22 10.78 17.00
N LEU A 61 11.02 11.06 16.47
CA LEU A 61 10.42 10.33 15.36
C LEU A 61 11.19 10.56 14.04
N GLU A 62 11.54 11.81 13.73
CA GLU A 62 12.35 12.18 12.57
C GLU A 62 13.77 11.59 12.63
N ALA A 63 14.34 11.47 13.84
CA ALA A 63 15.65 10.86 14.04
C ALA A 63 15.62 9.31 13.99
N ASN A 64 14.45 8.67 13.87
CA ASN A 64 14.33 7.23 13.90
C ASN A 64 14.50 6.60 12.49
N PRO A 65 15.64 5.95 12.18
CA PRO A 65 15.88 5.40 10.85
C PRO A 65 14.91 4.26 10.50
N LYS A 66 14.39 3.52 11.49
CA LYS A 66 13.40 2.46 11.22
C LYS A 66 12.07 3.01 10.74
N LEU A 67 11.77 4.27 11.06
CA LEU A 67 10.55 4.95 10.64
C LEU A 67 10.79 5.73 9.33
N MET A 68 11.96 6.35 9.18
CA MET A 68 12.33 7.11 7.98
C MET A 68 12.63 6.25 6.76
N ASP A 69 13.33 5.11 6.94
CA ASP A 69 13.74 4.23 5.84
C ASP A 69 12.71 3.11 5.59
N ALA A 70 11.56 3.15 6.25
CA ALA A 70 10.52 2.15 6.06
C ALA A 70 9.91 2.25 4.67
N ASN A 71 9.67 1.11 4.01
CA ASN A 71 8.80 1.03 2.82
C ASN A 71 7.30 1.21 3.16
N LEU A 72 7.00 1.88 4.27
CA LEU A 72 5.66 2.17 4.76
C LEU A 72 5.60 3.64 5.12
N ARG A 73 4.68 4.37 4.50
CA ARG A 73 4.39 5.75 4.90
C ARG A 73 3.53 5.75 6.16
N VAL A 74 3.98 6.47 7.17
CA VAL A 74 3.28 6.63 8.45
C VAL A 74 3.04 8.11 8.69
N THR A 75 1.78 8.45 8.96
CA THR A 75 1.32 9.81 9.25
C THR A 75 0.63 9.80 10.61
N LEU A 76 1.09 10.66 11.53
CA LEU A 76 0.44 10.89 12.81
C LEU A 76 -0.51 12.09 12.67
N ILE A 77 -1.77 11.89 13.04
CA ILE A 77 -2.84 12.88 12.86
C ILE A 77 -3.50 13.09 14.21
N ASP A 78 -3.72 14.35 14.59
CA ASP A 78 -4.49 14.71 15.77
C ASP A 78 -5.99 14.53 15.56
N ALA A 79 -6.77 14.55 16.63
CA ALA A 79 -8.22 14.34 16.61
C ALA A 79 -8.98 15.38 15.75
N ASP A 80 -8.41 16.57 15.54
CA ASP A 80 -8.96 17.64 14.71
C ASP A 80 -8.54 17.55 13.23
N GLY A 81 -7.79 16.50 12.85
CA GLY A 81 -7.27 16.29 11.51
C GLY A 81 -5.92 16.96 11.23
N THR A 82 -5.32 17.68 12.19
CA THR A 82 -3.99 18.28 12.03
C THR A 82 -2.92 17.20 11.90
N VAL A 83 -2.04 17.33 10.91
CA VAL A 83 -0.93 16.39 10.74
C VAL A 83 0.20 16.78 11.68
N LEU A 84 0.53 15.91 12.62
CA LEU A 84 1.59 16.14 13.61
C LEU A 84 2.95 15.64 13.13
N PHE A 85 2.98 14.61 12.29
CA PHE A 85 4.19 14.02 11.74
C PHE A 85 3.88 13.21 10.48
N ASP A 86 4.79 13.18 9.51
CA ASP A 86 4.77 12.29 8.36
C ASP A 86 6.21 11.90 8.00
N ASN A 87 6.47 10.62 7.75
CA ASN A 87 7.82 10.13 7.48
C ASN A 87 8.29 10.31 6.02
N THR A 88 7.43 10.83 5.14
CA THR A 88 7.72 11.02 3.71
C THR A 88 7.78 12.50 3.34
N VAL A 89 6.96 13.33 3.98
CA VAL A 89 6.81 14.76 3.67
C VAL A 89 6.83 15.59 4.94
N ASN A 90 7.22 16.86 4.84
CA ASN A 90 7.15 17.77 5.98
C ASN A 90 5.68 18.01 6.38
N ALA A 91 5.33 17.66 7.62
CA ALA A 91 3.99 17.80 8.18
C ALA A 91 3.46 19.25 8.14
N GLU A 92 4.33 20.26 8.31
CA GLU A 92 3.95 21.68 8.26
C GLU A 92 3.46 22.13 6.88
N GLN A 93 3.78 21.37 5.83
CA GLN A 93 3.36 21.65 4.46
C GLN A 93 2.08 20.90 4.07
N MET A 94 1.51 20.10 4.98
CA MET A 94 0.35 19.26 4.70
C MET A 94 -0.95 19.94 5.13
N ASP A 95 -1.95 19.90 4.26
CA ASP A 95 -3.30 20.35 4.61
C ASP A 95 -3.91 19.47 5.72
N ASN A 96 -4.72 20.10 6.58
CA ASN A 96 -5.47 19.39 7.62
C ASN A 96 -6.36 18.30 6.97
N HIS A 97 -6.23 17.08 7.47
CA HIS A 97 -6.87 15.89 6.92
C HIS A 97 -8.39 15.83 7.14
N ALA A 98 -8.95 16.62 8.07
CA ALA A 98 -10.39 16.79 8.21
C ALA A 98 -11.02 17.48 6.97
N ASN A 99 -10.22 18.16 6.15
CA ASN A 99 -10.69 18.81 4.91
C ASN A 99 -10.64 17.87 3.69
N ARG A 100 -10.20 16.62 3.86
CA ARG A 100 -10.15 15.65 2.75
C ARG A 100 -11.56 15.08 2.52
N PRO A 101 -12.02 15.01 1.26
CA PRO A 101 -13.33 14.47 0.91
C PRO A 101 -13.48 12.97 1.19
#